data_AF-A0A3P7P507-F1
#
_entry.id   AF-A0A3P7P507-F1
#
_cell.length_a   1.000
_cell.length_b   1.000
_cell.length_c   1.000
_cell.angle_alpha   90.00
_cell.angle_beta   90.00
_cell.angle_gamma   90.00
#
_symmetry.space_group_name_H-M   'P 1'
#
loop_
_entity.id
_entity.type
_entity.pdbx_description
1 polymer ?
#
loop_
_entity_poly.entity_id
_entity_poly.type
_entity_poly.pdbx_seq_one_letter_code
_entity_poly.pdbx_strand_id
1 'polypeptide(L)'
;MEIITYLDYNRYAIRLFSMIQPGDKVLVSLSGGPSSMTLLHCLHAYQEILESENPGGSVFKMAVVIVDLGYANSDLRPLLPYLTSLGVTHHLEKKQISDCRAHSMNLCANLKQEAIVNVAKRHGYNVLALAQNLDDMAVR
;
A
#
# COMPACT_ATOMS: atom_id res chain seq x y z
N MET A 1 -26.35 5.70 10.59
CA MET A 1 -25.47 5.99 9.44
C MET A 1 -24.26 5.08 9.58
N GLU A 2 -24.29 3.97 8.84
CA GLU A 2 -23.44 2.79 8.98
C GLU A 2 -22.07 3.02 8.34
N ILE A 3 -21.03 3.17 9.16
CA ILE A 3 -19.62 3.06 8.74
C ILE A 3 -19.00 1.75 9.26
N ILE A 4 -19.73 1.01 10.11
CA ILE A 4 -19.25 -0.18 10.82
C ILE A 4 -19.13 -1.40 9.89
N THR A 5 -19.97 -1.49 8.85
CA THR A 5 -20.04 -2.70 8.00
C THR A 5 -18.84 -2.90 7.07
N TYR A 6 -18.18 -1.82 6.60
CA TYR A 6 -17.09 -1.93 5.61
C TYR A 6 -15.74 -2.27 6.27
N LEU A 7 -15.48 -1.75 7.47
CA LEU A 7 -14.29 -2.09 8.25
C LEU A 7 -14.38 -3.51 8.81
N ASP A 8 -15.56 -3.93 9.27
CA ASP A 8 -15.77 -5.30 9.75
C ASP A 8 -15.56 -6.33 8.65
N TYR A 9 -16.04 -6.09 7.42
CA TYR A 9 -15.81 -7.01 6.31
C TYR A 9 -14.32 -7.15 5.96
N ASN A 10 -13.58 -6.04 5.92
CA ASN A 10 -12.14 -6.04 5.67
C ASN A 10 -11.36 -6.72 6.82
N ARG A 11 -11.73 -6.47 8.07
CA ARG A 11 -11.17 -7.15 9.24
C ARG A 11 -11.42 -8.65 9.16
N TYR A 12 -12.64 -9.04 8.78
CA TYR A 12 -13.02 -10.43 8.62
C TYR A 12 -12.19 -11.07 7.50
N ALA A 13 -12.02 -10.42 6.35
CA ALA A 13 -11.17 -10.92 5.26
C ALA A 13 -9.70 -11.09 5.69
N ILE A 14 -9.10 -10.07 6.33
CA ILE A 14 -7.70 -10.12 6.80
C ILE A 14 -7.51 -11.28 7.78
N ARG A 15 -8.45 -11.47 8.72
CA ARG A 15 -8.39 -12.55 9.72
C ARG A 15 -8.72 -13.93 9.13
N LEU A 16 -9.74 -14.02 8.27
CA LEU A 16 -10.16 -15.26 7.61
C LEU A 16 -9.06 -15.84 6.73
N PHE A 17 -8.39 -14.97 5.97
CA PHE A 17 -7.31 -15.39 5.07
C PHE A 17 -5.93 -15.33 5.72
N SER A 18 -5.85 -14.97 7.01
CA SER A 18 -4.59 -14.82 7.76
C SER A 18 -3.54 -13.98 7.03
N MET A 19 -3.99 -12.91 6.35
CA MET A 19 -3.14 -12.13 5.42
C MET A 19 -2.11 -11.25 6.13
N ILE A 20 -2.38 -10.86 7.38
CA ILE A 20 -1.50 -10.05 8.21
C ILE A 20 -1.47 -10.67 9.60
N GLN A 21 -0.27 -10.94 10.10
CA GLN A 21 -0.01 -11.54 11.40
C GLN A 21 0.70 -10.57 12.35
N PRO A 22 0.56 -10.77 13.67
CA PRO A 22 1.39 -10.12 14.68
C PRO A 22 2.88 -10.14 14.32
N GLY A 23 3.52 -8.96 14.29
CA GLY A 23 4.95 -8.81 13.98
C GLY A 23 5.29 -8.65 12.49
N ASP A 24 4.31 -8.76 11.59
CA ASP A 24 4.54 -8.52 10.17
C ASP A 24 5.00 -7.08 9.89
N LYS A 25 5.80 -6.93 8.85
CA LYS A 25 6.17 -5.67 8.23
C LYS A 25 5.47 -5.57 6.88
N VAL A 26 4.40 -4.79 6.85
CA VAL A 26 3.53 -4.57 5.70
C VAL A 26 4.00 -3.36 4.90
N LEU A 27 4.16 -3.51 3.58
CA LEU A 27 4.42 -2.42 2.65
C LEU A 27 3.19 -2.17 1.78
N VAL A 28 2.60 -0.98 1.90
CA VAL A 28 1.43 -0.55 1.12
C VAL A 28 1.88 0.24 -0.10
N SER A 29 1.47 -0.17 -1.30
CA SER A 29 1.75 0.58 -2.53
C SER A 29 0.67 1.63 -2.80
N LEU A 30 1.06 2.89 -2.94
CA LEU A 30 0.14 3.96 -3.36
C LEU A 30 0.25 4.25 -4.84
N SER A 31 -0.90 4.23 -5.53
CA SER A 31 -1.05 4.67 -6.92
C SER A 31 -1.60 6.09 -7.05
N GLY A 32 -2.06 6.69 -5.94
CA GLY A 32 -2.75 7.98 -5.91
C GLY A 32 -4.25 7.88 -6.21
N GLY A 33 -4.75 6.67 -6.51
CA GLY A 33 -6.17 6.43 -6.71
C GLY A 33 -6.93 6.22 -5.39
N PRO A 34 -8.27 6.41 -5.39
CA PRO A 34 -9.12 6.24 -4.21
C PRO A 34 -8.92 4.89 -3.52
N SER A 35 -8.85 3.79 -4.27
CA SER A 35 -8.68 2.45 -3.72
C SER A 35 -7.40 2.28 -2.90
N SER A 36 -6.28 2.84 -3.38
CA SER A 36 -5.00 2.75 -2.66
C SER A 36 -4.99 3.56 -1.37
N MET A 37 -5.69 4.71 -1.37
CA MET A 37 -5.87 5.53 -0.18
C MET A 37 -6.81 4.86 0.82
N THR A 38 -7.91 4.28 0.35
CA THR A 38 -8.84 3.52 1.20
C THR A 38 -8.12 2.35 1.88
N LEU A 39 -7.32 1.58 1.13
CA LEU A 39 -6.53 0.49 1.72
C LEU A 39 -5.57 0.98 2.81
N LEU A 40 -4.86 2.10 2.56
CA LEU A 40 -4.01 2.73 3.56
C LEU A 40 -4.79 3.08 4.84
N HIS A 41 -5.95 3.72 4.70
CA HIS A 41 -6.77 4.12 5.85
C HIS A 41 -7.37 2.94 6.60
N CYS A 42 -7.83 1.90 5.90
CA CYS A 42 -8.33 0.69 6.54
C CYS A 42 -7.24 -0.01 7.34
N LEU A 43 -6.02 -0.12 6.79
CA LEU A 43 -4.90 -0.73 7.51
C LEU A 43 -4.41 0.11 8.68
N HIS A 44 -4.37 1.44 8.52
CA HIS A 44 -4.01 2.37 9.60
C HIS A 44 -4.99 2.27 10.77
N ALA A 45 -6.30 2.37 10.49
CA ALA A 45 -7.33 2.21 11.52
C ALA A 45 -7.31 0.81 12.17
N TYR A 46 -7.04 -0.24 11.38
CA TYR A 46 -6.90 -1.59 11.92
C TYR A 46 -5.69 -1.71 12.85
N GLN A 47 -4.57 -1.07 12.52
CA GLN A 47 -3.39 -1.01 13.37
C GLN A 47 -3.71 -0.34 14.72
N GLU A 48 -4.37 0.82 14.70
CA GLU A 48 -4.76 1.56 15.92
C GLU A 48 -5.69 0.73 16.82
N ILE A 49 -6.65 0.01 16.23
CA ILE A 49 -7.54 -0.88 16.99
C ILE A 49 -6.74 -2.00 17.65
N LEU A 50 -5.82 -2.65 16.94
CA LEU A 50 -5.00 -3.72 17.50
C LEU A 50 -4.07 -3.22 18.62
N GLU A 51 -3.51 -2.02 18.47
CA GLU A 51 -2.68 -1.38 19.49
C GLU A 51 -3.49 -1.06 20.75
N SER A 52 -4.75 -0.61 20.60
CA SER A 52 -5.67 -0.35 21.71
C SER A 52 -6.18 -1.64 22.38
N GLU A 53 -6.46 -2.70 21.62
CA GLU A 53 -6.95 -3.99 22.14
C GLU A 53 -5.83 -4.79 22.84
N ASN A 54 -4.57 -4.63 22.43
CA ASN A 54 -3.43 -5.36 22.98
C ASN A 54 -2.21 -4.44 23.27
N PRO A 55 -2.28 -3.62 24.34
CA PRO A 55 -1.22 -2.68 24.67
C PRO A 55 0.09 -3.41 25.00
N GLY A 56 1.15 -3.15 24.22
CA GLY A 56 2.46 -3.82 24.39
C GLY A 56 2.56 -5.19 23.73
N GLY A 57 1.51 -5.67 23.06
CA GLY A 57 1.55 -6.85 22.21
C GLY A 57 2.26 -6.60 20.88
N SER A 58 2.61 -7.69 20.19
CA SER A 58 3.19 -7.61 18.84
C SER A 58 2.08 -7.27 17.83
N VAL A 59 2.01 -6.02 17.38
CA VAL A 59 1.19 -5.62 16.23
C VAL A 59 2.03 -5.63 14.96
N PHE A 60 1.37 -5.64 13.80
CA PHE A 60 2.10 -5.43 12.54
C PHE A 60 2.57 -3.98 12.45
N LYS A 61 3.65 -3.76 11.70
CA LYS A 61 4.14 -2.43 11.33
C LYS A 61 3.86 -2.20 9.86
N MET A 62 3.50 -0.99 9.49
CA MET A 62 3.29 -0.64 8.10
C MET A 62 4.12 0.55 7.63
N ALA A 63 4.41 0.55 6.34
CA ALA A 63 4.94 1.70 5.63
C ALA A 63 4.33 1.78 4.24
N VAL A 64 4.50 2.92 3.60
CA VAL A 64 4.02 3.20 2.25
C VAL A 64 5.19 3.21 1.28
N VAL A 65 4.98 2.74 0.06
CA VAL A 65 5.86 2.98 -1.08
C VAL A 65 5.11 3.74 -2.17
N ILE A 66 5.78 4.76 -2.70
CA ILE A 66 5.38 5.51 -3.89
C ILE A 66 6.47 5.27 -4.94
N VAL A 67 6.07 4.78 -6.12
CA VAL A 67 6.98 4.58 -7.25
C VAL A 67 6.74 5.66 -8.30
N ASP A 68 7.73 6.50 -8.49
CA ASP A 68 7.77 7.54 -9.51
C ASP A 68 8.61 7.07 -10.70
N LEU A 69 7.94 6.88 -11.85
CA LEU A 69 8.58 6.47 -13.10
C LEU A 69 9.00 7.67 -13.99
N GLY A 70 8.84 8.91 -13.51
CA GLY A 70 9.24 10.11 -14.25
C GLY A 70 8.25 10.58 -15.31
N TYR A 71 6.99 10.14 -15.26
CA TYR A 71 5.93 10.65 -16.14
C TYR A 71 5.20 11.83 -15.51
N ALA A 72 4.96 12.87 -16.32
CA ALA A 72 4.37 14.14 -15.87
C ALA A 72 2.96 14.04 -15.24
N ASN A 73 2.23 12.94 -15.46
CA ASN A 73 0.81 12.83 -15.09
C ASN A 73 0.54 12.02 -13.80
N SER A 74 1.56 11.71 -12.99
CA SER A 74 1.36 10.90 -11.77
C SER A 74 2.33 11.27 -10.65
N ASP A 75 2.56 12.57 -10.45
CA ASP A 75 3.37 13.03 -9.35
C ASP A 75 2.61 12.93 -8.02
N LEU A 76 2.98 11.96 -7.19
CA LEU A 76 2.39 11.71 -5.87
C LEU A 76 3.20 12.33 -4.73
N ARG A 77 4.27 13.10 -5.04
CA ARG A 77 5.02 13.85 -4.03
C ARG A 77 4.16 14.78 -3.16
N PRO A 78 3.07 15.39 -3.66
CA PRO A 78 2.16 16.17 -2.81
C PRO A 78 1.50 15.38 -1.68
N LEU A 79 1.50 14.04 -1.72
CA LEU A 79 0.98 13.19 -0.65
C LEU A 79 1.97 12.96 0.49
N LEU A 80 3.27 13.26 0.32
CA LEU A 80 4.28 13.01 1.36
C LEU A 80 4.01 13.79 2.66
N PRO A 81 3.61 15.08 2.64
CA PRO A 81 3.23 15.80 3.86
C PRO A 81 2.04 15.15 4.56
N TYR A 82 1.08 14.64 3.79
CA TYR A 82 -0.08 13.94 4.33
C TYR A 82 0.31 12.64 5.05
N LEU A 83 1.13 11.81 4.41
CA LEU A 83 1.64 10.57 5.01
C LEU A 83 2.46 10.84 6.28
N THR A 84 3.24 11.92 6.27
CA THR A 84 4.00 12.39 7.44
C THR A 84 3.05 12.78 8.57
N SER A 85 1.97 13.50 8.26
CA SER A 85 0.96 13.91 9.26
C SER A 85 0.19 12.74 9.88
N LEU A 86 0.04 11.63 9.14
CA LEU A 86 -0.53 10.38 9.64
C LEU A 86 0.46 9.55 10.49
N GLY A 87 1.72 9.98 10.62
CA GLY A 87 2.76 9.21 11.29
C GLY A 87 3.21 7.96 10.52
N VAL A 88 2.87 7.85 9.24
CA VAL A 88 3.17 6.67 8.42
C VAL A 88 4.53 6.84 7.76
N THR A 89 5.43 5.87 7.99
CA THR A 89 6.71 5.80 7.28
C THR A 89 6.45 5.61 5.80
N HIS A 90 7.14 6.37 4.94
CA HIS A 90 6.95 6.30 3.50
C HIS A 90 8.28 6.28 2.75
N HIS A 91 8.31 5.57 1.63
CA HIS A 91 9.45 5.42 0.73
C HIS A 91 9.08 5.95 -0.64
N LEU A 92 9.93 6.81 -1.20
CA LEU A 92 9.80 7.29 -2.57
C LEU A 92 10.87 6.64 -3.44
N GLU A 93 10.47 5.72 -4.31
CA GLU A 93 11.37 5.10 -5.28
C GLU A 93 11.26 5.82 -6.62
N LYS A 94 12.34 6.47 -7.04
CA LYS A 94 12.42 7.09 -8.37
C LYS A 94 13.15 6.16 -9.32
N LYS A 95 12.49 5.79 -10.41
CA LYS A 95 13.10 5.05 -11.52
C LYS A 95 12.97 5.91 -12.77
N GLN A 96 14.05 6.59 -13.15
CA GLN A 96 14.08 7.28 -14.44
C GLN A 96 14.06 6.24 -15.53
N ILE A 97 12.99 6.23 -16.33
CA ILE A 97 12.98 5.46 -17.56
C ILE A 97 13.02 6.45 -18.70
N SER A 98 14.18 6.58 -19.33
CA SER A 98 14.42 7.52 -20.43
C SER A 98 13.50 7.27 -21.64
N ASP A 99 12.93 6.07 -21.81
CA ASP A 99 12.28 5.66 -23.07
C ASP A 99 10.97 4.86 -22.94
N CYS A 100 10.29 4.82 -21.78
CA CYS A 100 9.02 4.06 -21.72
C CYS A 100 7.85 4.75 -22.44
N ARG A 101 8.07 5.90 -23.10
CA ARG A 101 7.11 6.44 -24.09
C ARG A 101 6.91 5.51 -25.28
N ALA A 102 7.80 4.55 -25.51
CA ALA A 102 7.72 3.69 -26.69
C ALA A 102 6.95 2.37 -26.50
N HIS A 103 6.92 1.70 -25.34
CA HIS A 103 6.54 0.27 -25.31
C HIS A 103 5.61 -0.14 -24.14
N SER A 104 4.29 -0.14 -24.39
CA SER A 104 3.23 -0.88 -23.69
C SER A 104 2.93 -0.57 -22.20
N MET A 105 1.64 -0.51 -21.84
CA MET A 105 1.15 -0.44 -20.45
C MET A 105 1.70 -1.57 -19.57
N ASN A 106 1.93 -2.76 -20.16
CA ASN A 106 2.44 -3.94 -19.48
C ASN A 106 3.86 -3.74 -18.95
N LEU A 107 4.74 -3.09 -19.72
CA LEU A 107 6.11 -2.80 -19.27
C LEU A 107 6.12 -1.87 -18.06
N CYS A 108 5.29 -0.82 -18.08
CA CYS A 108 5.19 0.12 -16.96
C CYS A 108 4.68 -0.56 -15.68
N ALA A 109 3.69 -1.46 -15.80
CA ALA A 109 3.19 -2.24 -14.68
C ALA A 109 4.27 -3.15 -14.09
N ASN A 110 5.02 -3.87 -14.94
CA ASN A 110 6.12 -4.73 -14.51
C ASN A 110 7.22 -3.95 -13.79
N LEU A 111 7.63 -2.80 -14.33
CA LEU A 111 8.67 -1.97 -13.72
C LEU A 111 8.24 -1.39 -12.37
N LYS A 112 6.96 -1.02 -12.20
CA LYS A 112 6.40 -0.62 -10.90
C LYS A 112 6.43 -1.79 -9.91
N GLN A 113 5.98 -2.96 -10.34
CA GLN A 113 5.95 -4.14 -9.48
C GLN A 113 7.36 -4.55 -9.02
N GLU A 114 8.34 -4.55 -9.93
CA GLU A 114 9.74 -4.79 -9.60
C GLU A 114 10.27 -3.78 -8.57
N ALA A 115 9.98 -2.48 -8.78
CA ALA A 115 10.41 -1.43 -7.86
C ALA A 115 9.82 -1.62 -6.45
N ILE A 116 8.52 -1.95 -6.36
CA ILE A 116 7.84 -2.23 -5.08
C ILE A 116 8.50 -3.43 -4.38
N VAL A 117 8.72 -4.54 -5.10
CA VAL A 117 9.35 -5.74 -4.54
C VAL A 117 10.79 -5.44 -4.07
N ASN A 118 11.54 -4.63 -4.80
CA ASN A 118 12.89 -4.24 -4.41
C ASN A 118 12.90 -3.38 -3.14
N VAL A 119 11.98 -2.42 -3.01
CA VAL A 119 11.81 -1.65 -1.77
C VAL A 119 11.45 -2.58 -0.61
N ALA A 120 10.51 -3.51 -0.82
CA ALA A 120 10.13 -4.49 0.18
C ALA A 120 11.33 -5.28 0.70
N LYS A 121 12.13 -5.85 -0.22
CA LYS A 121 13.33 -6.61 0.13
C LYS A 121 14.39 -5.76 0.84
N ARG A 122 14.68 -4.55 0.35
CA ARG A 122 15.71 -3.66 0.92
C ARG A 122 15.41 -3.27 2.37
N HIS A 123 14.14 -3.09 2.72
CA HIS A 123 13.72 -2.67 4.05
C HIS A 123 13.16 -3.81 4.91
N GLY A 124 13.16 -5.04 4.39
CA GLY A 124 12.73 -6.24 5.11
C GLY A 124 11.22 -6.30 5.37
N TYR A 125 10.39 -5.80 4.44
CA TYR A 125 8.95 -6.01 4.46
C TYR A 125 8.61 -7.40 3.92
N ASN A 126 7.79 -8.14 4.65
CA ASN A 126 7.41 -9.52 4.31
C ASN A 126 5.98 -9.63 3.74
N VAL A 127 5.15 -8.59 3.89
CA VAL A 127 3.80 -8.53 3.33
C VAL A 127 3.68 -7.33 2.38
N LEU A 128 3.17 -7.56 1.17
CA LEU A 128 2.86 -6.52 0.20
C LEU A 128 1.36 -6.31 0.12
N ALA A 129 0.90 -5.10 0.46
CA ALA A 129 -0.49 -4.69 0.35
C ALA A 129 -0.69 -3.84 -0.91
N LEU A 130 -1.41 -4.39 -1.89
CA LEU A 130 -1.70 -3.74 -3.16
C LEU A 130 -3.21 -3.52 -3.26
N ALA A 131 -3.63 -2.29 -3.56
CA ALA A 131 -5.02 -2.01 -3.85
C ALA A 131 -5.31 -2.36 -5.32
N GLN A 132 -5.84 -3.56 -5.54
CA GLN A 132 -6.44 -3.96 -6.81
C GLN A 132 -7.95 -4.06 -6.55
N ASN A 133 -8.76 -3.35 -7.33
CA ASN A 133 -10.20 -3.48 -7.19
C ASN A 133 -10.64 -4.84 -7.75
N LEU A 134 -11.75 -5.37 -7.23
CA LEU A 134 -12.37 -6.61 -7.77
C LEU A 134 -12.66 -6.45 -9.28
N ASP A 135 -13.05 -5.25 -9.69
CA ASP A 135 -13.26 -4.88 -11.09
C ASP A 135 -11.98 -5.01 -11.92
N ASP A 136 -10.81 -4.70 -11.36
CA ASP A 136 -9.52 -4.85 -12.04
C ASP A 136 -9.15 -6.33 -12.22
N MET A 137 -9.61 -7.21 -11.33
CA MET A 137 -9.40 -8.65 -11.41
C MET A 137 -10.34 -9.35 -12.40
N ALA A 138 -11.57 -8.84 -12.56
CA ALA A 138 -12.57 -9.40 -13.47
C ALA A 138 -12.24 -9.17 -14.96
N VAL A 139 -11.35 -8.21 -15.27
CA VAL A 139 -10.90 -7.88 -16.63
C VAL A 139 -9.69 -8.73 -17.06
N ARG A 140 -9.24 -9.67 -16.22
CA ARG A 140 -8.01 -10.45 -16.40
C ARG A 140 -8.22 -11.81 -17.06
#